data_AF-A0A117N813-F1
#
_entry.id   AF-A0A117N813-F1
#
_cell.length_a   1.000
_cell.length_b   1.000
_cell.length_c   1.000
_cell.angle_alpha   90.00
_cell.angle_beta   90.00
_cell.angle_gamma   90.00
#
_symmetry.space_group_name_H-M   'P 1'
#
loop_
_entity.id
_entity.type
_entity.pdbx_description
1 polymer ?
#
loop_
_entity_poly.entity_id
_entity_poly.type
_entity_poly.pdbx_seq_one_letter_code
_entity_poly.pdbx_strand_id
1 'polypeptide(L)'
;MSDELKAQTDGRYSLQLYTDATLGDQAATIEQVQSGTIDFAVVAGSLLENFESDFSVVNLPYLYESPEHQMKVLNDPAVTGPLYDTLKDDNLQVLTAYHGGVRNVYSTAGPVTKPADLNGQKVRVIGSDTNVRMMERMGGVGTPMAQGEVYTAIQSGVLDGAENNELIYSSLSHDEIAPFYSRTEHLMMPDYLVTSPSVWDRISEEDRKIFEKLFSTSVDTELKLFGTAVDEAVTAAEKAGAKFSDADVTAFREAALPLHKDLVKSDLAKKVYDAIEAARG
;
A
#
# COMPACT_ATOMS: atom_id res chain seq x y z
N MET A 1 13.84 14.13 -6.83
CA MET A 1 14.11 14.19 -5.38
C MET A 1 15.60 14.17 -5.04
N SER A 2 16.34 13.06 -5.22
CA SER A 2 17.76 12.97 -4.80
C SER A 2 18.66 14.09 -5.36
N ASP A 3 18.52 14.40 -6.66
CA ASP A 3 19.29 15.47 -7.29
C ASP A 3 18.99 16.86 -6.69
N GLU A 4 17.72 17.14 -6.40
CA GLU A 4 17.31 18.39 -5.75
C GLU A 4 17.77 18.49 -4.30
N LEU A 5 17.72 17.37 -3.56
CA LEU A 5 18.26 17.28 -2.20
C LEU A 5 19.76 17.61 -2.19
N LYS A 6 20.51 17.01 -3.11
CA LYS A 6 21.94 17.27 -3.26
C LYS A 6 22.21 18.73 -3.60
N ALA A 7 21.43 19.32 -4.51
CA ALA A 7 21.59 20.72 -4.87
C ALA A 7 21.24 21.69 -3.72
N GLN A 8 20.15 21.45 -2.98
CA GLN A 8 19.68 22.35 -1.92
C GLN A 8 20.49 22.22 -0.62
N THR A 9 21.24 21.13 -0.44
CA THR A 9 22.06 20.87 0.75
C THR A 9 23.56 21.05 0.48
N ASP A 10 23.95 21.70 -0.62
CA ASP A 10 25.34 21.88 -1.05
C ASP A 10 26.15 20.56 -1.10
N GLY A 11 25.46 19.47 -1.47
CA GLY A 11 26.04 18.13 -1.58
C GLY A 11 26.18 17.37 -0.26
N ARG A 12 25.68 17.90 0.87
CA ARG A 12 25.71 17.20 2.17
C ARG A 12 24.89 15.90 2.14
N TYR A 13 23.77 15.88 1.44
CA TYR A 13 22.88 14.72 1.36
C TYR A 13 22.59 14.31 -0.08
N SER A 14 22.38 13.01 -0.27
CA SER A 14 21.83 12.39 -1.49
C SER A 14 21.19 11.06 -1.13
N LEU A 15 20.18 10.63 -1.88
CA LEU A 15 19.55 9.32 -1.71
C LEU A 15 20.19 8.29 -2.65
N GLN A 16 20.53 7.14 -2.11
CA GLN A 16 20.90 5.95 -2.86
C GLN A 16 19.73 4.95 -2.80
N LEU A 17 19.25 4.54 -3.96
CA LEU A 17 18.09 3.64 -4.08
C LEU A 17 18.54 2.19 -4.23
N TYR A 18 17.85 1.31 -3.52
CA TYR A 18 17.98 -0.14 -3.63
C TYR A 18 16.59 -0.71 -3.92
N THR A 19 16.39 -1.23 -5.13
CA THR A 19 15.10 -1.74 -5.62
C THR A 19 15.07 -3.27 -5.58
N ASP A 20 13.96 -3.87 -6.03
CA ASP A 20 13.84 -5.32 -6.28
C ASP A 20 14.14 -6.20 -5.06
N ALA A 21 13.77 -5.71 -3.87
CA ALA A 21 14.01 -6.38 -2.59
C ALA A 21 15.50 -6.77 -2.36
N THR A 22 16.44 -6.02 -2.95
CA THR A 22 17.89 -6.27 -2.79
C THR A 22 18.39 -6.15 -1.35
N LEU A 23 17.66 -5.41 -0.51
CA LEU A 23 17.90 -5.29 0.94
C LEU A 23 16.97 -6.17 1.79
N GLY A 24 16.21 -7.09 1.17
CA GLY A 24 15.20 -7.91 1.84
C GLY A 24 13.77 -7.52 1.47
N ASP A 25 12.82 -8.31 1.94
CA ASP A 25 11.40 -7.99 1.82
C ASP A 25 11.00 -6.82 2.74
N GLN A 26 9.73 -6.39 2.64
CA GLN A 26 9.28 -5.21 3.35
C GLN A 26 9.31 -5.37 4.88
N ALA A 27 9.09 -6.57 5.42
CA ALA A 27 9.19 -6.79 6.86
C ALA A 27 10.65 -6.63 7.32
N ALA A 28 11.58 -7.22 6.59
CA ALA A 28 13.01 -7.10 6.85
C ALA A 28 13.53 -5.65 6.69
N THR A 29 13.00 -4.87 5.75
CA THR A 29 13.41 -3.46 5.61
C THR A 29 12.84 -2.57 6.70
N ILE A 30 11.64 -2.84 7.22
CA ILE A 30 11.11 -2.15 8.42
C ILE A 30 12.04 -2.40 9.62
N GLU A 31 12.43 -3.66 9.87
CA GLU A 31 13.36 -4.00 10.96
C GLU A 31 14.73 -3.30 10.81
N GLN A 32 15.24 -3.21 9.57
CA GLN A 32 16.48 -2.49 9.29
C GLN A 32 16.36 -0.97 9.46
N VAL A 33 15.18 -0.39 9.23
CA VAL A 33 14.90 1.01 9.55
C VAL A 33 14.86 1.20 11.07
N GLN A 34 14.19 0.31 11.81
CA GLN A 34 14.13 0.34 13.28
C GLN A 34 15.52 0.26 13.92
N SER A 35 16.43 -0.54 13.36
CA SER A 35 17.82 -0.62 13.84
C SER A 35 18.69 0.56 13.39
N GLY A 36 18.23 1.37 12.42
CA GLY A 36 19.02 2.39 11.76
C GLY A 36 20.13 1.82 10.85
N THR A 37 20.00 0.56 10.43
CA THR A 37 20.89 -0.05 9.42
C THR A 37 20.66 0.55 8.04
N ILE A 38 19.41 0.88 7.71
CA ILE A 38 19.05 1.67 6.53
C ILE A 38 18.27 2.90 6.96
N ASP A 39 18.44 4.01 6.24
CA ASP A 39 17.89 5.31 6.67
C ASP A 39 16.38 5.41 6.43
N PHE A 40 15.93 4.88 5.28
CA PHE A 40 14.56 4.99 4.81
C PHE A 40 14.10 3.70 4.12
N ALA A 41 12.80 3.40 4.21
CA ALA A 41 12.15 2.38 3.41
C ALA A 41 10.78 2.88 2.92
N VAL A 42 10.36 2.42 1.74
CA VAL A 42 8.96 2.54 1.27
C VAL A 42 8.28 1.20 1.49
N VAL A 43 7.21 1.19 2.27
CA VAL A 43 6.55 -0.04 2.75
C VAL A 43 5.03 0.06 2.66
N ALA A 44 4.38 -1.07 2.44
CA ALA A 44 2.93 -1.17 2.40
C ALA A 44 2.30 -0.76 3.74
N GLY A 45 1.32 0.13 3.71
CA GLY A 45 0.68 0.69 4.90
C GLY A 45 0.03 -0.34 5.82
N SER A 46 -0.49 -1.43 5.26
CA SER A 46 -1.06 -2.54 6.03
C SER A 46 -0.04 -3.24 6.93
N LEU A 47 1.26 -3.19 6.64
CA LEU A 47 2.26 -3.81 7.51
C LEU A 47 2.43 -3.06 8.82
N LEU A 48 2.12 -1.77 8.87
CA LEU A 48 2.29 -0.94 10.08
C LEU A 48 1.28 -1.29 11.18
N GLU A 49 0.16 -1.95 10.84
CA GLU A 49 -0.81 -2.41 11.84
C GLU A 49 -0.29 -3.57 12.71
N ASN A 50 0.78 -4.25 12.28
CA ASN A 50 1.46 -5.28 13.06
C ASN A 50 2.27 -4.70 14.23
N PHE A 51 2.59 -3.40 14.17
CA PHE A 51 3.24 -2.66 15.24
C PHE A 51 2.18 -1.94 16.06
N GLU A 52 1.34 -1.15 15.38
CA GLU A 52 0.30 -0.35 16.03
C GLU A 52 -1.07 -0.62 15.42
N SER A 53 -1.91 -1.36 16.13
CA SER A 53 -3.19 -1.89 15.60
C SER A 53 -4.16 -0.81 15.09
N ASP A 54 -4.06 0.43 15.58
CA ASP A 54 -4.88 1.56 15.12
C ASP A 54 -4.57 1.93 13.66
N PHE A 55 -3.42 1.54 13.10
CA PHE A 55 -3.12 1.73 11.67
C PHE A 55 -4.05 0.95 10.76
N SER A 56 -4.74 -0.09 11.26
CA SER A 56 -5.76 -0.78 10.47
C SER A 56 -6.82 0.18 9.90
N VAL A 57 -7.09 1.30 10.58
CA VAL A 57 -8.13 2.26 10.17
C VAL A 57 -7.86 2.95 8.84
N VAL A 58 -6.59 3.14 8.48
CA VAL A 58 -6.19 3.81 7.22
C VAL A 58 -6.03 2.83 6.06
N ASN A 59 -6.19 1.53 6.33
CA ASN A 59 -6.03 0.42 5.39
C ASN A 59 -7.38 -0.28 5.09
N LEU A 60 -8.51 0.33 5.44
CA LEU A 60 -9.82 -0.28 5.26
C LEU A 60 -10.25 -0.32 3.77
N PRO A 61 -10.94 -1.39 3.34
CA PRO A 61 -11.42 -1.52 1.97
C PRO A 61 -12.45 -0.44 1.61
N TYR A 62 -12.40 0.12 0.41
CA TYR A 62 -13.35 1.17 -0.03
C TYR A 62 -13.44 2.43 0.86
N LEU A 63 -12.39 2.70 1.66
CA LEU A 63 -12.35 3.87 2.54
C LEU A 63 -12.21 5.18 1.76
N TYR A 64 -11.33 5.21 0.76
CA TYR A 64 -11.06 6.42 -0.03
C TYR A 64 -11.91 6.45 -1.31
N GLU A 65 -12.17 7.67 -1.80
CA GLU A 65 -13.00 7.91 -3.01
C GLU A 65 -12.15 8.18 -4.24
N SER A 66 -10.95 8.73 -4.05
CA SER A 66 -9.99 9.00 -5.10
C SER A 66 -8.57 9.05 -4.54
N PRO A 67 -7.53 8.96 -5.39
CA PRO A 67 -6.14 9.15 -4.98
C PRO A 67 -5.90 10.50 -4.30
N GLU A 68 -6.56 11.56 -4.78
CA GLU A 68 -6.45 12.91 -4.21
C GLU A 68 -7.08 12.97 -2.81
N HIS A 69 -8.24 12.35 -2.61
CA HIS A 69 -8.85 12.23 -1.28
C HIS A 69 -7.90 11.49 -0.32
N GLN A 70 -7.33 10.37 -0.75
CA GLN A 70 -6.38 9.59 0.04
C GLN A 70 -5.13 10.42 0.41
N MET A 71 -4.47 11.05 -0.56
CA MET A 71 -3.23 11.81 -0.33
C MET A 71 -3.45 13.05 0.51
N LYS A 72 -4.59 13.74 0.34
CA LYS A 72 -4.96 14.90 1.14
C LYS A 72 -5.05 14.55 2.62
N VAL A 73 -5.69 13.43 2.97
CA VAL A 73 -5.90 13.06 4.37
C VAL A 73 -4.66 12.45 4.99
N LEU A 74 -3.99 11.53 4.28
CA LEU A 74 -2.84 10.79 4.84
C LEU A 74 -1.60 11.65 5.06
N ASN A 75 -1.49 12.76 4.35
CA ASN A 75 -0.42 13.75 4.53
C ASN A 75 -0.89 15.02 5.28
N ASP A 76 -2.06 15.00 5.94
CA ASP A 76 -2.49 16.08 6.86
C ASP A 76 -2.11 15.71 8.31
N PRO A 77 -1.10 16.35 8.92
CA PRO A 77 -0.68 16.06 10.29
C PRO A 77 -1.78 16.31 11.33
N ALA A 78 -2.79 17.14 11.04
CA ALA A 78 -3.92 17.34 11.95
C ALA A 78 -4.82 16.10 12.02
N VAL A 79 -4.85 15.29 10.95
CA VAL A 79 -5.58 14.03 10.90
C VAL A 79 -4.71 12.88 11.38
N THR A 80 -3.53 12.70 10.77
CA THR A 80 -2.70 11.49 10.97
C THR A 80 -1.63 11.63 12.04
N GLY A 81 -1.28 12.84 12.48
CA GLY A 81 -0.20 13.06 13.44
C GLY A 81 -0.30 12.20 14.70
N PRO A 82 -1.44 12.20 15.42
CA PRO A 82 -1.61 11.34 16.59
C PRO A 82 -1.53 9.84 16.29
N LEU A 83 -1.94 9.40 15.09
CA LEU A 83 -1.82 8.02 14.66
C LEU A 83 -0.36 7.68 14.37
N TYR A 84 0.33 8.49 13.58
CA TYR A 84 1.74 8.24 13.21
C TYR A 84 2.69 8.34 14.40
N ASP A 85 2.36 9.16 15.39
CA ASP A 85 3.12 9.26 16.64
C ASP A 85 3.11 7.97 17.47
N THR A 86 2.13 7.07 17.30
CA THR A 86 2.09 5.78 18.01
C THR A 86 3.29 4.90 17.65
N LEU A 87 3.75 4.94 16.39
CA LEU A 87 4.90 4.15 15.92
C LEU A 87 6.24 4.54 16.55
N LYS A 88 6.32 5.68 17.23
CA LYS A 88 7.57 6.15 17.85
C LYS A 88 8.06 5.21 18.95
N ASP A 89 7.14 4.53 19.63
CA ASP A 89 7.48 3.54 20.67
C ASP A 89 8.19 2.30 20.06
N ASP A 90 7.92 2.01 18.79
CA ASP A 90 8.60 1.01 17.97
C ASP A 90 9.82 1.56 17.20
N ASN A 91 10.27 2.77 17.52
CA ASN A 91 11.35 3.48 16.81
C ASN A 91 11.09 3.61 15.30
N LEU A 92 9.83 3.79 14.92
CA LEU A 92 9.38 4.04 13.55
C LEU A 92 8.72 5.41 13.45
N GLN A 93 8.92 6.05 12.30
CA GLN A 93 8.31 7.33 11.97
C GLN A 93 7.91 7.34 10.51
N VAL A 94 6.65 7.67 10.24
CA VAL A 94 6.16 7.95 8.89
C VAL A 94 6.53 9.39 8.50
N LEU A 95 7.18 9.55 7.35
CA LEU A 95 7.57 10.86 6.81
C LEU A 95 6.58 11.37 5.78
N THR A 96 6.03 10.49 4.95
CA THR A 96 4.99 10.79 3.97
C THR A 96 4.29 9.51 3.51
N ALA A 97 3.10 9.67 2.94
CA ALA A 97 2.32 8.61 2.31
C ALA A 97 2.23 8.84 0.79
N TYR A 98 2.29 7.75 0.02
CA TYR A 98 2.09 7.68 -1.42
C TYR A 98 0.85 6.83 -1.76
N HIS A 99 0.32 6.98 -2.98
CA HIS A 99 -0.98 6.42 -3.35
C HIS A 99 -1.03 4.89 -3.32
N GLY A 100 0.00 4.21 -3.83
CA GLY A 100 0.05 2.73 -3.87
C GLY A 100 -0.94 2.09 -4.84
N GLY A 101 -1.77 2.87 -5.55
CA GLY A 101 -2.73 2.41 -6.55
C GLY A 101 -4.04 1.87 -5.99
N VAL A 102 -4.94 1.51 -6.90
CA VAL A 102 -6.18 0.79 -6.60
C VAL A 102 -5.93 -0.71 -6.80
N ARG A 103 -6.17 -1.49 -5.76
CA ARG A 103 -5.88 -2.93 -5.76
C ARG A 103 -7.09 -3.74 -6.22
N ASN A 104 -6.79 -4.79 -6.99
CA ASN A 104 -7.75 -5.62 -7.69
C ASN A 104 -7.32 -7.09 -7.62
N VAL A 105 -8.30 -8.00 -7.65
CA VAL A 105 -8.04 -9.44 -7.67
C VAL A 105 -7.61 -9.89 -9.07
N TYR A 106 -6.57 -10.72 -9.14
CA TYR A 106 -6.24 -11.51 -10.33
C TYR A 106 -6.16 -12.99 -9.99
N SER A 107 -6.66 -13.84 -10.89
CA SER A 107 -6.86 -15.27 -10.66
C SER A 107 -6.37 -16.13 -11.84
N THR A 108 -6.04 -17.38 -11.53
CA THR A 108 -5.72 -18.45 -12.48
C THR A 108 -6.98 -19.10 -13.07
N ALA A 109 -8.07 -19.15 -12.31
CA ALA A 109 -9.23 -19.99 -12.61
C ALA A 109 -10.23 -19.33 -13.57
N GLY A 110 -10.31 -18.00 -13.56
CA GLY A 110 -11.26 -17.23 -14.35
C GLY A 110 -11.47 -15.83 -13.79
N PRO A 111 -12.30 -14.99 -14.45
CA PRO A 111 -12.63 -13.67 -13.93
C PRO A 111 -13.43 -13.75 -12.63
N VAL A 112 -13.16 -12.81 -11.73
CA VAL A 112 -13.80 -12.65 -10.42
C VAL A 112 -14.71 -11.42 -10.49
N THR A 113 -15.96 -11.63 -10.91
CA THR A 113 -16.89 -10.54 -11.21
C THR A 113 -17.85 -10.23 -10.06
N LYS A 114 -17.97 -11.14 -9.09
CA LYS A 114 -18.81 -11.00 -7.89
C LYS A 114 -18.23 -11.83 -6.73
N PRO A 115 -18.58 -11.54 -5.47
CA PRO A 115 -18.08 -12.28 -4.30
C PRO A 115 -18.16 -13.81 -4.39
N ALA A 116 -19.23 -14.34 -4.99
CA ALA A 116 -19.41 -15.79 -5.14
C ALA A 116 -18.34 -16.47 -6.01
N ASP A 117 -17.67 -15.72 -6.91
CA ASP A 117 -16.62 -16.25 -7.77
C ASP A 117 -15.33 -16.53 -6.98
N LEU A 118 -15.13 -15.88 -5.83
CA LEU A 118 -13.98 -16.11 -4.93
C LEU A 118 -14.13 -17.35 -4.05
N ASN A 119 -15.30 -17.99 -4.02
CA ASN A 119 -15.58 -19.05 -3.06
C ASN A 119 -14.57 -20.21 -3.15
N GLY A 120 -13.80 -20.39 -2.09
CA GLY A 120 -12.77 -21.42 -1.99
C GLY A 120 -11.44 -21.09 -2.69
N GLN A 121 -11.33 -19.96 -3.39
CA GLN A 121 -10.06 -19.50 -3.97
C GLN A 121 -9.12 -19.02 -2.86
N LYS A 122 -7.88 -19.53 -2.88
CA LYS A 122 -6.77 -19.07 -2.04
C LYS A 122 -6.08 -17.90 -2.72
N VAL A 123 -6.37 -16.70 -2.24
CA VAL A 123 -5.84 -15.46 -2.80
C VAL A 123 -4.74 -14.96 -1.89
N ARG A 124 -3.54 -14.76 -2.44
CA ARG A 124 -2.48 -14.12 -1.67
C ARG A 124 -2.89 -12.69 -1.28
N VAL A 125 -2.62 -12.34 -0.03
CA VAL A 125 -2.70 -10.96 0.48
C VAL A 125 -1.39 -10.57 1.16
N ILE A 126 -1.16 -9.28 1.38
CA ILE A 126 -0.05 -8.79 2.21
C ILE A 126 -0.27 -9.26 3.66
N GLY A 127 0.81 -9.51 4.41
CA GLY A 127 0.80 -10.00 5.79
C GLY A 127 0.17 -9.04 6.81
N SER A 128 -1.15 -8.93 6.78
CA SER A 128 -1.98 -8.03 7.58
C SER A 128 -3.31 -8.72 7.92
N ASP A 129 -3.78 -8.60 9.16
CA ASP A 129 -5.07 -9.15 9.60
C ASP A 129 -6.23 -8.48 8.85
N THR A 130 -6.13 -7.16 8.63
CA THR A 130 -7.11 -6.39 7.86
C THR A 130 -7.27 -6.96 6.45
N ASN A 131 -6.17 -7.24 5.75
CA ASN A 131 -6.22 -7.77 4.38
C ASN A 131 -6.74 -9.21 4.31
N VAL A 132 -6.38 -10.06 5.28
CA VAL A 132 -6.91 -11.43 5.38
C VAL A 132 -8.43 -11.39 5.56
N ARG A 133 -8.90 -10.61 6.54
CA ARG A 133 -10.33 -10.51 6.84
C ARG A 133 -11.11 -9.82 5.73
N MET A 134 -10.52 -8.84 5.05
CA MET A 134 -11.10 -8.24 3.84
C MET A 134 -11.35 -9.30 2.77
N MET A 135 -10.35 -10.13 2.45
CA MET A 135 -10.50 -11.19 1.44
C MET A 135 -11.56 -12.23 1.84
N GLU A 136 -11.60 -12.62 3.12
CA GLU A 136 -12.65 -13.50 3.66
C GLU A 136 -14.04 -12.90 3.51
N ARG A 137 -14.20 -11.60 3.83
CA ARG A 137 -15.46 -10.86 3.67
C ARG A 137 -15.88 -10.77 2.22
N MET A 138 -14.94 -10.58 1.29
CA MET A 138 -15.18 -10.60 -0.15
C MET A 138 -15.53 -11.99 -0.70
N GLY A 139 -15.38 -13.06 0.09
CA GLY A 139 -15.79 -14.42 -0.25
C GLY A 139 -14.65 -15.39 -0.59
N GLY A 140 -13.39 -14.94 -0.49
CA GLY A 140 -12.20 -15.75 -0.75
C GLY A 140 -11.53 -16.27 0.52
N VAL A 141 -10.35 -16.85 0.37
CA VAL A 141 -9.46 -17.22 1.48
C VAL A 141 -8.17 -16.44 1.36
N GLY A 142 -8.00 -15.43 2.22
CA GLY A 142 -6.78 -14.62 2.27
C GLY A 142 -5.58 -15.42 2.81
N THR A 143 -4.52 -15.55 2.02
CA THR A 143 -3.28 -16.21 2.45
C THR A 143 -2.15 -15.18 2.55
N PRO A 144 -1.69 -14.81 3.76
CA PRO A 144 -0.65 -13.80 3.94
C PRO A 144 0.70 -14.32 3.45
N MET A 145 1.41 -13.53 2.64
CA MET A 145 2.71 -13.92 2.07
C MET A 145 3.51 -12.69 1.60
N ALA A 146 4.85 -12.78 1.62
CA ALA A 146 5.72 -11.73 1.08
C ALA A 146 5.59 -11.62 -0.45
N GLN A 147 5.79 -10.42 -1.01
CA GLN A 147 5.58 -10.15 -2.44
C GLN A 147 6.47 -11.02 -3.34
N GLY A 148 7.72 -11.28 -2.93
CA GLY A 148 8.68 -12.06 -3.73
C GLY A 148 8.33 -13.54 -3.88
N GLU A 149 7.41 -14.07 -3.06
CA GLU A 149 7.04 -15.49 -3.06
C GLU A 149 5.81 -15.77 -3.94
N VAL A 150 5.06 -14.73 -4.31
CA VAL A 150 3.73 -14.81 -4.95
C VAL A 150 3.79 -15.53 -6.29
N TYR A 151 4.73 -15.15 -7.16
CA TYR A 151 4.88 -15.75 -8.48
C TYR A 151 5.01 -17.28 -8.39
N THR A 152 5.92 -17.76 -7.54
CA THR A 152 6.18 -19.20 -7.38
C THR A 152 4.99 -19.92 -6.73
N ALA A 153 4.32 -19.28 -5.77
CA ALA A 153 3.16 -19.85 -5.09
C ALA A 153 1.97 -20.06 -6.04
N ILE A 154 1.72 -19.11 -6.95
CA ILE A 154 0.68 -19.25 -7.97
C ILE A 154 1.13 -20.23 -9.08
N GLN A 155 2.37 -20.11 -9.57
CA GLN A 155 2.90 -21.00 -10.62
C GLN A 155 2.84 -22.48 -10.22
N SER A 156 3.10 -22.79 -8.94
CA SER A 156 3.03 -24.14 -8.40
C SER A 156 1.60 -24.62 -8.08
N GLY A 157 0.60 -23.75 -8.21
CA GLY A 157 -0.81 -24.04 -7.89
C GLY A 157 -1.11 -24.13 -6.39
N VAL A 158 -0.22 -23.61 -5.53
CA VAL A 158 -0.48 -23.50 -4.09
C VAL A 158 -1.55 -22.44 -3.82
N LEU A 159 -1.51 -21.34 -4.58
CA LEU A 159 -2.47 -20.25 -4.55
C LEU A 159 -3.18 -20.10 -5.89
N ASP A 160 -4.45 -19.72 -5.85
CA ASP A 160 -5.31 -19.59 -7.03
C ASP A 160 -5.20 -18.20 -7.68
N GLY A 161 -4.59 -17.25 -6.97
CA GLY A 161 -4.44 -15.87 -7.40
C GLY A 161 -3.86 -14.98 -6.31
N ALA A 162 -3.91 -13.68 -6.54
CA ALA A 162 -3.52 -12.66 -5.57
C ALA A 162 -4.29 -11.36 -5.85
N GLU A 163 -3.95 -10.29 -5.14
CA GLU A 163 -4.48 -8.95 -5.42
C GLU A 163 -3.36 -7.90 -5.46
N ASN A 164 -3.50 -6.90 -6.34
CA ASN A 164 -2.61 -5.74 -6.47
C ASN A 164 -3.15 -4.73 -7.51
N ASN A 165 -2.46 -3.60 -7.67
CA ASN A 165 -2.68 -2.69 -8.79
C ASN A 165 -2.04 -3.22 -10.09
N GLU A 166 -2.37 -2.59 -11.21
CA GLU A 166 -1.95 -2.98 -12.56
C GLU A 166 -0.43 -2.89 -12.74
N LEU A 167 0.19 -1.86 -12.15
CA LEU A 167 1.63 -1.63 -12.24
C LEU A 167 2.42 -2.80 -11.65
N ILE A 168 2.09 -3.20 -10.42
CA ILE A 168 2.76 -4.31 -9.73
C ILE A 168 2.40 -5.66 -10.37
N TYR A 169 1.15 -5.83 -10.81
CA TYR A 169 0.72 -7.03 -11.52
C TYR A 169 1.58 -7.26 -12.78
N SER A 170 1.81 -6.21 -13.57
CA SER A 170 2.62 -6.28 -14.79
C SER A 170 4.13 -6.36 -14.50
N SER A 171 4.66 -5.52 -13.60
CA SER A 171 6.11 -5.42 -13.37
C SER A 171 6.71 -6.68 -12.76
N LEU A 172 5.91 -7.46 -12.04
CA LEU A 172 6.32 -8.73 -11.45
C LEU A 172 5.90 -9.94 -12.27
N SER A 173 5.42 -9.73 -13.50
CA SER A 173 4.99 -10.78 -14.43
C SER A 173 3.91 -11.69 -13.84
N HIS A 174 3.05 -11.17 -12.96
CA HIS A 174 1.93 -11.94 -12.43
C HIS A 174 0.86 -12.19 -13.51
N ASP A 175 0.85 -11.38 -14.57
CA ASP A 175 0.02 -11.57 -15.75
C ASP A 175 0.26 -12.89 -16.50
N GLU A 176 1.46 -13.44 -16.43
CA GLU A 176 1.79 -14.73 -17.07
C GLU A 176 1.23 -15.92 -16.30
N ILE A 177 1.09 -15.77 -14.97
CA ILE A 177 0.75 -16.87 -14.05
C ILE A 177 -0.69 -16.82 -13.54
N ALA A 178 -1.37 -15.68 -13.59
CA ALA A 178 -2.77 -15.50 -13.19
C ALA A 178 -3.47 -14.48 -14.10
N PRO A 179 -3.83 -14.87 -15.33
CA PRO A 179 -4.14 -13.92 -16.40
C PRO A 179 -5.48 -13.21 -16.26
N PHE A 180 -6.35 -13.60 -15.32
CA PHE A 180 -7.69 -13.01 -15.19
C PHE A 180 -7.70 -11.89 -14.16
N TYR A 181 -7.52 -10.65 -14.60
CA TYR A 181 -7.53 -9.47 -13.74
C TYR A 181 -8.95 -8.88 -13.66
N SER A 182 -9.47 -8.70 -12.45
CA SER A 182 -10.86 -8.30 -12.22
C SER A 182 -10.93 -7.03 -11.39
N ARG A 183 -11.53 -5.96 -11.96
CA ARG A 183 -11.62 -4.62 -11.38
C ARG A 183 -12.60 -4.57 -10.20
N THR A 184 -12.19 -5.17 -9.10
CA THR A 184 -12.90 -5.20 -7.81
C THR A 184 -12.75 -3.90 -7.04
N GLU A 185 -11.69 -3.14 -7.32
CA GLU A 185 -11.35 -1.82 -6.79
C GLU A 185 -11.43 -1.75 -5.27
N HIS A 186 -11.03 -2.84 -4.62
CA HIS A 186 -11.43 -3.13 -3.25
C HIS A 186 -10.60 -2.40 -2.20
N LEU A 187 -9.37 -2.00 -2.55
CA LEU A 187 -8.45 -1.43 -1.59
C LEU A 187 -7.58 -0.35 -2.21
N MET A 188 -7.58 0.82 -1.58
CA MET A 188 -6.59 1.88 -1.76
C MET A 188 -5.82 1.96 -0.44
N MET A 189 -4.68 1.32 -0.40
CA MET A 189 -3.80 1.31 0.78
C MET A 189 -2.56 2.12 0.44
N PRO A 190 -2.11 3.02 1.34
CA PRO A 190 -0.94 3.83 1.07
C PRO A 190 0.35 3.00 1.10
N ASP A 191 1.36 3.51 0.42
CA ASP A 191 2.75 3.17 0.71
C ASP A 191 3.35 4.27 1.58
N TYR A 192 4.02 3.92 2.67
CA TYR A 192 4.65 4.87 3.58
C TYR A 192 6.14 4.93 3.37
N LEU A 193 6.67 6.15 3.26
CA LEU A 193 8.09 6.40 3.49
C LEU A 193 8.33 6.45 5.00
N VAL A 194 9.06 5.47 5.51
CA VAL A 194 9.37 5.34 6.94
C VAL A 194 10.85 5.56 7.22
N THR A 195 11.15 6.05 8.41
CA THR A 195 12.50 6.17 8.99
C THR A 195 12.46 5.80 10.47
N SER A 196 13.62 5.76 11.14
CA SER A 196 13.65 5.78 12.60
C SER A 196 13.82 7.21 13.13
N PRO A 197 13.20 7.56 14.27
CA PRO A 197 13.47 8.81 14.96
C PRO A 197 14.98 9.08 15.15
N SER A 198 15.76 8.04 15.45
CA SER A 198 17.21 8.15 15.67
C SER A 198 18.00 8.57 14.43
N VAL A 199 17.56 8.20 13.23
CA VAL A 199 18.16 8.63 11.96
C VAL A 199 17.67 10.03 11.64
N TRP A 200 16.36 10.27 11.78
CA TRP A 200 15.75 11.56 11.49
C TRP A 200 16.33 12.70 12.33
N ASP A 201 16.58 12.46 13.62
CA ASP A 201 17.12 13.44 14.56
C ASP A 201 18.60 13.78 14.35
N ARG A 202 19.34 12.99 13.55
CA ARG A 202 20.72 13.33 13.15
C ARG A 202 20.76 14.40 12.06
N ILE A 203 19.66 14.60 11.35
CA ILE A 203 19.54 15.60 10.30
C ILE A 203 19.26 16.96 10.97
N SER A 204 20.02 17.99 10.59
CA SER A 204 19.83 19.34 11.13
C SER A 204 18.39 19.83 10.89
N GLU A 205 17.86 20.71 11.75
CA GLU A 205 16.52 21.26 11.54
C GLU A 205 16.40 22.00 10.19
N GLU A 206 17.48 22.65 9.75
CA GLU A 206 17.54 23.32 8.45
C GLU A 206 17.43 22.32 7.29
N ASP A 207 18.21 21.23 7.34
CA ASP A 207 18.17 20.22 6.28
C ASP A 207 16.87 19.40 6.33
N ARG A 208 16.30 19.11 7.51
CA ARG A 208 15.01 18.42 7.64
C ARG A 208 13.89 19.16 6.92
N LYS A 209 13.85 20.49 7.01
CA LYS A 209 12.88 21.32 6.26
C LYS A 209 13.02 21.16 4.74
N ILE A 210 14.23 20.91 4.24
CA ILE A 210 14.46 20.62 2.82
C ILE A 210 13.89 19.25 2.46
N PHE A 211 14.17 18.22 3.28
CA PHE A 211 13.57 16.89 3.08
C PHE A 211 12.04 16.93 3.11
N GLU A 212 11.43 17.54 4.12
CA GLU A 212 9.97 17.67 4.26
C GLU A 212 9.34 18.32 3.03
N LYS A 213 9.93 19.41 2.53
CA LYS A 213 9.49 20.07 1.30
C LYS A 213 9.59 19.15 0.08
N LEU A 214 10.69 18.42 -0.05
CA LEU A 214 10.90 17.50 -1.17
C LEU A 214 9.96 16.29 -1.12
N PHE A 215 9.67 15.76 0.07
CA PHE A 215 8.69 14.69 0.26
C PHE A 215 7.28 15.16 -0.10
N SER A 216 6.88 16.35 0.34
CA SER A 216 5.59 16.93 -0.05
C SER A 216 5.48 17.09 -1.57
N THR A 217 6.54 17.59 -2.23
CA THR A 217 6.55 17.76 -3.70
C THR A 217 6.56 16.42 -4.44
N SER A 218 7.16 15.38 -3.85
CA SER A 218 7.18 14.06 -4.47
C SER A 218 5.83 13.35 -4.45
N VAL A 219 4.92 13.65 -3.52
CA VAL A 219 3.57 13.08 -3.53
C VAL A 219 2.83 13.48 -4.81
N ASP A 220 2.83 14.76 -5.15
CA ASP A 220 2.20 15.25 -6.39
C ASP A 220 2.86 14.68 -7.65
N THR A 221 4.19 14.52 -7.60
CA THR A 221 4.97 13.95 -8.71
C THR A 221 4.63 12.46 -8.88
N GLU A 222 4.56 11.71 -7.78
CA GLU A 222 4.22 10.30 -7.76
C GLU A 222 2.81 10.07 -8.31
N LEU A 223 1.79 10.77 -7.79
CA LEU A 223 0.41 10.68 -8.28
C LEU A 223 0.32 10.88 -9.80
N LYS A 224 1.01 11.89 -10.33
CA LYS A 224 1.02 12.19 -11.77
C LYS A 224 1.67 11.06 -12.58
N LEU A 225 2.82 10.56 -12.11
CA LEU A 225 3.55 9.50 -12.80
C LEU A 225 2.81 8.15 -12.72
N PHE A 226 2.14 7.89 -11.59
CA PHE A 226 1.43 6.65 -11.34
C PHE A 226 0.34 6.41 -12.39
N GLY A 227 -0.47 7.42 -12.70
CA GLY A 227 -1.52 7.30 -13.72
C GLY A 227 -0.97 6.91 -15.10
N THR A 228 0.15 7.53 -15.53
CA THR A 228 0.80 7.16 -16.80
C THR A 228 1.36 5.74 -16.75
N ALA A 229 1.97 5.35 -15.63
CA ALA A 229 2.53 4.01 -15.45
C ALA A 229 1.45 2.91 -15.45
N VAL A 230 0.25 3.19 -14.95
CA VAL A 230 -0.90 2.26 -15.00
C VAL A 230 -1.33 2.00 -16.44
N ASP A 231 -1.46 3.03 -17.28
CA ASP A 231 -1.84 2.86 -18.69
C ASP A 231 -0.82 2.01 -19.47
N GLU A 232 0.48 2.23 -19.21
CA GLU A 232 1.57 1.44 -19.78
C GLU A 232 1.53 -0.01 -19.28
N ALA A 233 1.30 -0.22 -17.99
CA ALA A 233 1.22 -1.55 -17.37
C ALA A 233 0.02 -2.37 -17.86
N VAL A 234 -1.17 -1.75 -17.99
CA VAL A 234 -2.34 -2.41 -18.60
C VAL A 234 -2.01 -2.86 -20.02
N THR A 235 -1.45 -1.95 -20.82
CA THR A 235 -1.06 -2.25 -22.21
C THR A 235 -0.05 -3.39 -22.29
N ALA A 236 0.93 -3.43 -21.37
CA ALA A 236 1.93 -4.49 -21.30
C ALA A 236 1.31 -5.84 -20.89
N ALA A 237 0.48 -5.85 -19.84
CA ALA A 237 -0.19 -7.05 -19.35
C ALA A 237 -1.14 -7.64 -20.40
N GLU A 238 -1.93 -6.83 -21.11
CA GLU A 238 -2.79 -7.30 -22.20
C GLU A 238 -1.99 -7.95 -23.34
N LYS A 239 -0.82 -7.38 -23.69
CA LYS A 239 0.08 -7.98 -24.69
C LYS A 239 0.67 -9.31 -24.23
N ALA A 240 0.88 -9.48 -22.92
CA ALA A 240 1.32 -10.72 -22.32
C ALA A 240 0.19 -11.76 -22.15
N GLY A 241 -1.06 -11.38 -22.43
CA GLY A 241 -2.22 -12.27 -22.45
C GLY A 241 -3.18 -12.11 -21.28
N ALA A 242 -3.00 -11.08 -20.44
CA ALA A 242 -3.95 -10.74 -19.40
C ALA A 242 -5.33 -10.40 -19.98
N LYS A 243 -6.36 -10.77 -19.23
CA LYS A 243 -7.77 -10.54 -19.53
C LYS A 243 -8.36 -9.71 -18.42
N PHE A 244 -8.61 -8.44 -18.74
CA PHE A 244 -9.25 -7.52 -17.82
C PHE A 244 -10.77 -7.70 -17.87
N SER A 245 -11.40 -7.67 -16.71
CA SER A 245 -12.86 -7.73 -16.56
C SER A 245 -13.33 -6.75 -15.51
N ASP A 246 -14.52 -6.19 -15.72
CA ASP A 246 -15.16 -5.35 -14.72
C ASP A 246 -15.89 -6.25 -13.71
N ALA A 247 -15.90 -5.83 -12.44
CA ALA A 247 -16.59 -6.53 -11.37
C ALA A 247 -17.77 -5.71 -10.83
N ASP A 248 -18.68 -6.38 -10.12
CA ASP A 248 -19.71 -5.72 -9.32
C ASP A 248 -19.08 -5.11 -8.06
N VAL A 249 -18.47 -3.94 -8.22
CA VAL A 249 -17.82 -3.17 -7.14
C VAL A 249 -18.79 -2.91 -5.99
N THR A 250 -20.08 -2.75 -6.27
CA THR A 250 -21.10 -2.54 -5.23
C THR A 250 -21.25 -3.79 -4.36
N ALA A 251 -21.35 -4.97 -4.98
CA ALA A 251 -21.46 -6.23 -4.23
C ALA A 251 -20.21 -6.51 -3.38
N PHE A 252 -19.00 -6.23 -3.89
CA PHE A 252 -17.78 -6.37 -3.10
C PHE A 252 -17.69 -5.36 -1.96
N ARG A 253 -18.08 -4.10 -2.21
CA ARG A 253 -18.15 -3.05 -1.19
C ARG A 253 -19.11 -3.44 -0.08
N GLU A 254 -20.33 -3.85 -0.39
CA GLU A 254 -21.30 -4.28 0.62
C GLU A 254 -20.80 -5.45 1.46
N ALA A 255 -20.06 -6.38 0.86
CA ALA A 255 -19.48 -7.52 1.56
C ALA A 255 -18.35 -7.12 2.51
N ALA A 256 -17.50 -6.16 2.12
CA ALA A 256 -16.32 -5.74 2.86
C ALA A 256 -16.58 -4.66 3.93
N LEU A 257 -17.55 -3.76 3.72
CA LEU A 257 -17.88 -2.63 4.60
C LEU A 257 -18.09 -2.99 6.09
N PRO A 258 -18.67 -4.15 6.46
CA PRO A 258 -18.76 -4.56 7.87
C PRO A 258 -17.41 -4.56 8.61
N LEU A 259 -16.29 -4.75 7.89
CA LEU A 259 -14.95 -4.72 8.45
C LEU A 259 -14.61 -3.37 9.10
N HIS A 260 -15.15 -2.26 8.60
CA HIS A 260 -14.91 -0.92 9.16
C HIS A 260 -15.36 -0.86 10.61
N LYS A 261 -16.58 -1.34 10.86
CA LYS A 261 -17.13 -1.40 12.22
C LYS A 261 -16.34 -2.36 13.11
N ASP A 262 -15.79 -3.43 12.53
CA ASP A 262 -15.03 -4.43 13.29
C ASP A 262 -13.65 -3.93 13.71
N LEU A 263 -13.03 -3.00 12.98
CA LEU A 263 -11.67 -2.52 13.23
C LEU A 263 -11.60 -1.11 13.82
N VAL A 264 -12.58 -0.24 13.54
CA VAL A 264 -12.65 1.11 14.13
C VAL A 264 -13.18 1.01 15.57
N LYS A 265 -12.29 0.74 16.52
CA LYS A 265 -12.65 0.46 17.93
C LYS A 265 -12.13 1.48 18.93
N SER A 266 -10.90 1.95 18.77
CA SER A 266 -10.32 2.94 19.68
C SER A 266 -10.84 4.35 19.38
N ASP A 267 -10.73 5.25 20.36
CA ASP A 267 -11.08 6.66 20.16
C ASP A 267 -10.17 7.32 19.11
N LEU A 268 -8.90 6.92 19.05
CA LEU A 268 -7.94 7.40 18.07
C LEU A 268 -8.32 6.95 16.65
N ALA A 269 -8.53 5.64 16.45
CA ALA A 269 -8.98 5.09 15.17
C ALA A 269 -10.29 5.76 14.73
N LYS A 270 -11.27 5.90 15.63
CA LYS A 270 -12.53 6.57 15.31
C LYS A 270 -12.34 8.02 14.87
N LYS A 271 -11.49 8.79 15.56
CA LYS A 271 -11.20 10.18 15.20
C LYS A 271 -10.57 10.27 13.80
N VAL A 272 -9.63 9.38 13.47
CA VAL A 272 -9.00 9.33 12.15
C VAL A 272 -10.03 8.93 11.09
N TYR A 273 -10.81 7.89 11.34
CA TYR A 273 -11.88 7.43 10.45
C TYR A 273 -12.89 8.54 10.14
N ASP A 274 -13.40 9.22 11.17
CA ASP A 274 -14.37 10.30 11.02
C ASP A 274 -13.78 11.48 10.23
N ALA A 275 -12.48 11.76 10.38
CA ALA A 275 -11.79 12.81 9.62
C ALA A 275 -11.60 12.44 8.14
N ILE A 276 -11.31 11.16 7.83
CA ILE A 276 -11.26 10.65 6.46
C ILE A 276 -12.65 10.78 5.82
N GLU A 277 -13.70 10.31 6.49
CA GLU A 277 -15.07 10.40 5.98
C GLU A 277 -15.52 11.85 5.76
N ALA A 278 -15.14 12.77 6.64
CA ALA A 278 -15.46 14.19 6.51
C ALA A 278 -14.73 14.89 5.35
N ALA A 279 -13.65 14.29 4.85
CA ALA A 279 -12.86 14.82 3.73
C ALA A 279 -13.32 14.34 2.35
N ARG A 280 -14.32 13.44 2.29
CA ARG A 280 -15.04 13.05 1.07
C ARG A 280 -15.67 14.29 0.40
N GLY A 281 -15.49 14.45 -0.91
CA GLY A 281 -15.99 15.62 -1.67
C GLY A 281 -15.08 16.10 -2.79
#